data_AF-A0A7X2MGH8-F1
#
_entry.id   AF-A0A7X2MGH8-F1
#
_cell.length_a   1.000
_cell.length_b   1.000
_cell.length_c   1.000
_cell.angle_alpha   90.00
_cell.angle_beta   90.00
_cell.angle_gamma   90.00
#
_symmetry.space_group_name_H-M   'P 1'
#
loop_
_entity.id
_entity.type
_entity.pdbx_description
1 polymer ?
#
loop_
_entity_poly.entity_id
_entity_poly.type
_entity_poly.pdbx_seq_one_letter_code
_entity_poly.pdbx_strand_id
1 'polypeptide(L)' 'MKFDVKTVNKLLGIDDAFKAPTKMMELMLDDKKREETFKKFLEIETDMSYEWFQEYFGDEQA' A
#
# COMPACT_ATOMS: atom_id res chain seq x y z
N MET A 1 14.02 0.72 2.30
CA MET A 1 12.80 -0.10 2.21
C MET A 1 12.31 -0.07 0.77
N LYS A 2 11.72 -1.15 0.24
CA LYS A 2 11.20 -1.14 -1.15
C LYS A 2 9.87 -0.38 -1.29
N PHE A 3 9.13 -0.24 -0.19
CA PHE A 3 7.96 0.61 -0.10
C PHE A 3 8.33 1.92 0.58
N ASP A 4 8.64 2.93 -0.22
CA ASP A 4 8.64 4.31 0.24
C ASP A 4 7.29 4.98 -0.07
N VAL A 5 7.09 6.17 0.49
CA VAL A 5 5.85 6.95 0.33
C VAL A 5 5.47 7.18 -1.12
N LYS A 6 6.45 7.48 -1.96
CA LYS A 6 6.22 7.72 -3.39
C LYS A 6 5.73 6.45 -4.10
N THR A 7 6.29 5.31 -3.73
CA THR A 7 5.94 4.00 -4.28
C THR A 7 4.53 3.62 -3.87
N VAL A 8 4.20 3.72 -2.58
CA VAL A 8 2.86 3.41 -2.07
C VAL A 8 1.81 4.35 -2.67
N ASN A 9 2.09 5.65 -2.72
CA ASN A 9 1.19 6.64 -3.32
C ASN A 9 0.91 6.33 -4.80
N LYS A 10 1.94 5.96 -5.56
CA LYS A 10 1.81 5.56 -6.96
C LYS A 10 0.98 4.28 -7.12
N LEU A 11 1.18 3.28 -6.26
CA LEU A 11 0.42 2.02 -6.29
C LEU A 11 -1.07 2.22 -5.99
N LEU A 12 -1.36 3.08 -5.01
CA LEU A 12 -2.72 3.40 -4.59
C LEU A 12 -3.39 4.46 -5.49
N GLY A 13 -2.62 5.13 -6.35
CA GLY A 13 -3.11 6.19 -7.23
C GLY A 13 -3.53 7.44 -6.47
N ILE A 14 -2.76 7.81 -5.44
CA ILE A 14 -2.99 8.98 -4.59
C ILE A 14 -1.83 9.96 -4.68
N ASP A 15 -2.11 11.22 -4.39
CA ASP A 15 -1.18 12.36 -4.40
C ASP A 15 -0.68 12.72 -3.00
N ASP A 16 -1.34 12.23 -1.95
CA ASP A 16 -1.08 12.52 -0.55
C ASP A 16 -1.18 11.23 0.28
N ALA A 17 -0.15 10.94 1.08
CA ALA A 17 -0.06 9.76 1.93
C ALA A 17 -1.18 9.70 2.98
N PHE A 18 -1.71 10.85 3.40
CA PHE A 18 -2.86 10.92 4.31
C PHE A 18 -4.12 10.24 3.72
N LYS A 19 -4.21 10.12 2.39
CA LYS A 19 -5.32 9.44 1.70
C LYS A 19 -5.15 7.92 1.67
N ALA A 20 -3.97 7.39 2.02
CA ALA A 20 -3.66 5.97 1.90
C ALA A 20 -4.62 5.05 2.68
N PRO A 21 -4.98 5.32 3.96
CA PRO A 21 -5.92 4.47 4.70
C PRO A 21 -7.28 4.36 4.01
N THR A 22 -7.88 5.50 3.67
CA THR A 22 -9.20 5.56 3.03
C THR A 22 -9.16 4.87 1.67
N LYS A 23 -8.14 5.15 0.86
CA LYS A 23 -8.00 4.55 -0.46
C LYS A 23 -7.83 3.03 -0.40
N MET A 24 -7.01 2.55 0.53
CA MET A 24 -6.79 1.13 0.73
C MET A 24 -8.10 0.43 1.14
N MET A 25 -8.85 1.01 2.08
CA MET A 25 -10.16 0.47 2.49
C MET A 25 -11.14 0.36 1.31
N GLU A 26 -11.26 1.40 0.48
CA GLU A 26 -12.11 1.37 -0.71
C GLU A 26 -11.70 0.24 -1.69
N LEU A 27 -10.40 0.03 -1.88
CA LEU A 27 -9.87 -1.04 -2.74
C LEU A 27 -10.14 -2.43 -2.15
N MET A 28 -10.15 -2.58 -0.83
CA MET A 28 -10.43 -3.86 -0.18
C MET A 28 -11.90 -4.29 -0.26
N LEU A 29 -12.83 -3.33 -0.41
CA LEU A 29 -14.27 -3.58 -0.52
C LEU A 29 -14.72 -3.96 -1.95
N ASP A 30 -13.85 -3.82 -2.95
CA ASP A 30 -14.09 -4.21 -4.33
C ASP A 30 -13.31 -5.50 -4.63
N ASP A 31 -14.00 -6.63 -4.76
CA ASP A 31 -13.37 -7.95 -4.91
C ASP A 31 -12.40 -8.04 -6.09
N LYS A 32 -12.68 -7.35 -7.20
CA LYS A 32 -11.80 -7.35 -8.38
C LYS A 32 -10.58 -6.49 -8.14
N LYS A 33 -10.78 -5.26 -7.64
CA LYS A 33 -9.67 -4.34 -7.38
C LYS A 33 -8.77 -4.81 -6.25
N ARG A 34 -9.33 -5.49 -5.25
CA ARG A 34 -8.57 -6.06 -4.13
C ARG A 34 -7.47 -6.96 -4.63
N GLU A 35 -7.81 -7.95 -5.46
CA GLU A 35 -6.85 -8.93 -5.97
C GLU A 35 -5.78 -8.26 -6.86
N GLU A 36 -6.19 -7.36 -7.76
CA GLU A 36 -5.27 -6.61 -8.60
C GLU A 36 -4.32 -5.72 -7.78
N THR A 37 -4.83 -5.09 -6.73
CA THR A 37 -4.03 -4.24 -5.82
C THR A 37 -2.97 -5.08 -5.14
N PHE A 38 -3.34 -6.22 -4.53
CA PHE A 38 -2.36 -7.10 -3.88
C PHE A 38 -1.31 -7.63 -4.85
N LYS A 39 -1.68 -7.99 -6.09
CA LYS A 39 -0.70 -8.40 -7.11
C LYS A 39 0.35 -7.32 -7.37
N LYS A 40 -0.06 -6.06 -7.51
CA LYS A 40 0.87 -4.93 -7.73
C LYS A 40 1.82 -4.70 -6.55
N PHE A 41 1.36 -4.92 -5.32
CA PHE A 41 2.24 -4.89 -4.14
C PHE A 41 3.24 -6.07 -4.18
N LEU A 42 2.76 -7.28 -4.48
CA LEU A 42 3.58 -8.49 -4.54
C LEU A 42 4.63 -8.49 -5.68
N GLU A 43 4.39 -7.73 -6.75
CA GLU A 43 5.38 -7.49 -7.82
C GLU A 43 6.61 -6.71 -7.31
N ILE A 44 6.47 -5.91 -6.26
CA ILE A 44 7.57 -5.12 -5.67
C ILE A 44 8.24 -5.90 -4.54
N GLU A 45 7.43 -6.51 -3.69
CA GLU A 45 7.91 -7.34 -2.59
C GLU A 45 7.00 -8.55 -2.39
N THR A 46 7.58 -9.72 -2.61
CA THR A 46 6.88 -11.00 -2.47
C THR A 46 7.17 -11.66 -1.12
N ASP A 47 8.22 -11.23 -0.42
CA ASP A 47 8.53 -11.73 0.90
C ASP A 47 7.54 -11.19 1.94
N MET A 48 6.64 -12.09 2.38
CA MET A 48 5.61 -11.82 3.37
C MET A 48 6.06 -12.15 4.80
N SER A 49 7.35 -12.47 5.01
CA SER A 49 7.87 -12.83 6.35
C SER A 49 8.02 -11.62 7.29
N TYR A 50 7.83 -10.40 6.78
CA TYR A 50 7.87 -9.15 7.53
C TYR A 50 6.73 -8.21 7.12
N GLU A 51 6.29 -7.37 8.06
CA GLU A 51 5.17 -6.44 7.86
C GLU A 51 5.65 -5.07 7.37
N TRP A 52 5.94 -4.96 6.07
CA TRP A 52 6.31 -3.68 5.45
C TRP A 52 5.23 -2.59 5.60
N PHE A 53 3.96 -3.00 5.75
CA PHE A 53 2.83 -2.08 5.89
C PHE A 53 2.89 -1.32 7.23
N GLN A 54 3.33 -1.99 8.31
CA GLN A 54 3.51 -1.35 9.61
C GLN A 54 4.62 -0.30 9.56
N GLU A 55 5.73 -0.61 8.89
CA GLU A 55 6.86 0.31 8.76
C GLU A 55 6.48 1.57 7.97
N TYR A 56 5.74 1.41 6.86
CA TYR A 56 5.21 2.54 6.07
C TYR A 56 4.30 3.47 6.88
N PHE A 57 3.36 2.91 7.67
CA PHE A 57 2.45 3.73 8.48
C PHE A 57 3.08 4.30 9.75
N GLY A 58 4.05 3.58 10.33
CA GLY A 58 4.77 4.01 11.53
C GLY A 58 5.66 5.23 11.27
N ASP A 59 6.32 5.28 10.12
CA ASP A 59 7.17 6.41 9.72
C ASP A 59 6.35 7.66 9.34
N GLU A 60 5.12 7.50 8.84
CA GLU A 60 4.23 8.61 8.41
C GLU A 60 3.48 9.28 9.58
N GLN A 61 3.33 8.60 10.73
CA GLN A 61 2.68 9.16 11.93
C GLN A 61 3.68 9.69 12.99
N ALA A 62 4.98 9.70 12.68
CA ALA A 62 6.06 10.16 13.58
C ALA A 62 6.35 11.67 13.45
#